data_AF-A0A7Y0B6V3-F1
#
_entry.id   AF-A0A7Y0B6V3-F1
#
_cell.length_a   1.000
_cell.length_b   1.000
_cell.length_c   1.000
_cell.angle_alpha   90.00
_cell.angle_beta   90.00
_cell.angle_gamma   90.00
#
_symmetry.space_group_name_H-M   'P 1'
#
loop_
_entity.id
_entity.type
_entity.pdbx_description
1 polymer ?
#
loop_
_entity_poly.entity_id
_entity_poly.type
_entity_poly.pdbx_seq_one_letter_code
_entity_poly.pdbx_strand_id
1 'polypeptide(L)' 'MNATTITAGTRIRVRRYNGEGKLHFVKEGRVLEADGRFLHFHDDETGYRVWLDANPLAIGETMKGWTQAYEVI' A
#
# COMPACT_ATOMS: atom_id res chain seq x y z
N MET A 1 -14.46 11.79 -6.08
CA MET A 1 -13.06 11.55 -5.69
C MET A 1 -12.37 10.89 -6.87
N ASN A 2 -11.37 11.54 -7.46
CA ASN A 2 -10.59 10.94 -8.56
C ASN A 2 -9.74 9.81 -7.96
N ALA A 3 -10.16 8.57 -8.19
CA ALA A 3 -9.33 7.42 -7.85
C ALA A 3 -8.16 7.39 -8.84
N THR A 4 -7.03 7.98 -8.46
CA THR A 4 -5.78 7.83 -9.22
C THR A 4 -5.53 6.33 -9.35
N THR A 5 -5.58 5.82 -10.58
CA THR A 5 -5.39 4.39 -10.83
C THR A 5 -3.93 4.05 -10.61
N ILE A 6 -3.64 3.23 -9.60
CA ILE A 6 -2.30 2.72 -9.32
C ILE A 6 -2.01 1.62 -10.34
N THR A 7 -0.96 1.79 -11.15
CA THR A 7 -0.56 0.82 -12.18
C THR A 7 0.91 0.42 -12.02
N ALA A 8 1.36 -0.57 -12.79
CA ALA A 8 2.79 -0.86 -12.90
C ALA A 8 3.58 0.40 -13.32
N GLY A 9 4.73 0.62 -12.69
CA GLY A 9 5.57 1.80 -12.86
C GLY A 9 5.20 3.00 -11.97
N THR A 10 3.99 3.04 -11.39
CA THR A 10 3.59 4.12 -10.49
C THR A 10 4.43 4.11 -9.22
N ARG A 11 4.96 5.28 -8.84
CA ARG A 11 5.61 5.47 -7.54
C ARG A 11 4.56 5.86 -6.51
N ILE A 12 4.56 5.18 -5.37
CA ILE A 12 3.58 5.40 -4.31
C ILE A 12 4.27 5.48 -2.95
N ARG A 13 3.64 6.19 -2.02
CA ARG A 13 3.88 6.08 -0.59
C ARG A 13 2.74 5.30 0.06
N VAL A 14 3.10 4.32 0.86
CA VAL A 14 2.20 3.42 1.59
C VAL A 14 2.31 3.76 3.08
N ARG A 15 1.18 4.02 3.73
CA ARG A 15 1.11 4.17 5.19
C ARG A 15 0.23 3.09 5.77
N ARG A 16 0.68 2.44 6.84
CA ARG A 16 -0.12 1.48 7.59
C ARG A 16 -0.33 1.96 9.01
N TYR A 17 -1.55 1.84 9.50
CA TYR A 17 -1.94 2.19 10.85
C TYR A 17 -2.45 0.96 11.59
N ASN A 18 -2.13 0.85 12.87
CA ASN A 18 -2.58 -0.25 13.71
C ASN A 18 -4.06 -0.06 14.17
N GLY A 19 -4.58 -1.02 14.94
CA GLY A 19 -5.95 -0.99 15.49
C GLY A 19 -6.31 0.22 16.35
N GLU A 20 -5.32 0.97 16.83
CA GLU A 20 -5.51 2.20 17.61
C GLU A 20 -5.42 3.47 16.74
N GLY A 21 -5.23 3.31 15.42
CA GLY A 21 -5.00 4.41 14.49
C GLY A 21 -3.58 4.99 14.54
N LYS A 22 -2.64 4.36 15.26
CA LYS A 22 -1.24 4.80 15.29
C LYS A 22 -0.49 4.34 14.05
N LEU A 23 0.36 5.22 13.52
CA LEU A 23 1.22 4.91 12.39
C LEU A 23 2.17 3.76 12.75
N HIS A 24 2.11 2.69 11.97
CA HIS A 24 2.96 1.51 12.12
C HIS A 24 4.19 1.59 11.21
N PHE A 25 4.01 1.97 9.94
CA PHE A 25 5.12 2.26 9.03
C PHE A 25 4.71 3.21 7.90
N VAL A 26 5.74 3.77 7.27
CA VAL A 26 5.68 4.43 5.96
C VAL A 26 6.67 3.73 5.04
N LYS A 27 6.26 3.40 3.82
CA LYS A 27 7.13 2.85 2.77
C LYS A 27 6.95 3.63 1.49
N GLU A 28 8.02 3.83 0.74
CA GLU A 28 8.00 4.47 -0.56
C GLU A 28 8.63 3.57 -1.60
N GLY A 29 8.13 3.63 -2.83
CA GLY A 29 8.76 2.94 -3.92
C GLY A 29 7.81 2.69 -5.08
N ARG A 30 8.12 1.68 -5.90
CA ARG A 30 7.50 1.51 -7.21
C ARG A 30 6.63 0.27 -7.27
N VAL A 31 5.43 0.42 -7.81
CA VAL A 31 4.56 -0.71 -8.17
C VAL A 31 5.18 -1.40 -9.38
N LEU A 32 5.52 -2.68 -9.21
CA LEU A 32 6.02 -3.54 -10.27
C LEU A 32 4.87 -4.14 -11.07
N GLU A 33 3.79 -4.50 -10.38
CA GLU A 33 2.61 -5.14 -10.95
C GLU A 33 1.37 -4.82 -10.12
N ALA A 34 0.22 -4.70 -10.76
CA ALA A 34 -1.08 -4.52 -10.12
C ALA A 34 -2.07 -5.50 -10.75
N ASP A 35 -2.55 -6.47 -9.98
CA ASP A 35 -3.45 -7.55 -10.45
C ASP A 35 -4.91 -7.31 -10.03
N GLY A 36 -5.24 -6.10 -9.56
CA GLY A 36 -6.56 -5.69 -9.10
C GLY A 36 -6.88 -6.12 -7.66
N ARG A 37 -6.19 -7.13 -7.12
CA ARG A 37 -6.32 -7.56 -5.71
C ARG A 37 -5.11 -7.18 -4.88
N PHE A 38 -3.93 -7.24 -5.47
CA PHE A 38 -2.67 -6.94 -4.84
C PHE A 38 -1.83 -5.99 -5.71
N LEU A 39 -0.94 -5.29 -5.03
CA LEU A 39 0.14 -4.51 -5.60
C LEU A 39 1.45 -5.23 -5.27
N HIS A 40 2.16 -5.64 -6.30
CA HIS A 40 3.54 -6.07 -6.15
C HIS A 40 4.40 -4.81 -6.11
N PHE A 41 4.99 -4.53 -4.95
CA PHE A 41 5.62 -3.26 -4.64
C PHE A 41 7.11 -3.47 -4.33
N HIS A 42 7.96 -2.66 -4.93
CA HIS A 42 9.37 -2.54 -4.57
C HIS A 42 9.52 -1.40 -3.59
N ASP A 43 10.09 -1.69 -2.42
CA ASP A 43 10.41 -0.72 -1.38
C ASP A 43 11.79 -0.11 -1.65
N ASP A 44 11.85 1.21 -1.85
CA ASP A 44 13.08 1.93 -2.18
C ASP A 44 14.05 1.99 -1.00
N GLU A 45 13.57 1.91 0.25
CA GLU A 45 14.43 1.97 1.44
C GLU A 45 15.17 0.66 1.65
N THR A 46 14.47 -0.46 1.49
CA THR A 46 15.01 -1.78 1.83
C THR A 46 15.43 -2.60 0.61
N GLY A 47 15.00 -2.21 -0.59
CA GLY A 47 15.17 -2.97 -1.82
C GLY A 47 14.27 -4.22 -1.92
N TYR A 48 13.49 -4.53 -0.88
CA TYR A 48 12.65 -5.72 -0.85
C TYR A 48 11.41 -5.57 -1.75
N ARG A 49 10.91 -6.73 -2.17
CA ARG A 49 9.63 -6.84 -2.87
C ARG A 49 8.57 -7.32 -1.90
N VAL A 50 7.44 -6.63 -1.90
CA VAL A 50 6.36 -6.82 -0.94
C VAL A 50 5.04 -6.89 -1.68
N TRP A 51 4.18 -7.80 -1.26
CA TRP A 51 2.79 -7.84 -1.71
C TRP A 51 1.94 -7.02 -0.75
N LEU A 52 1.24 -6.04 -1.30
CA LEU A 52 0.30 -5.20 -0.58
C LEU A 52 -1.09 -5.46 -1.14
N ASP A 53 -2.13 -5.34 -0.31
CA ASP A 53 -3.50 -5.38 -0.82
C ASP A 53 -3.73 -4.15 -1.73
N ALA A 54 -4.43 -4.27 -2.85
CA ALA A 54 -4.75 -3.13 -3.69
C ALA A 54 -5.89 -2.29 -3.09
N ASN A 55 -6.74 -2.91 -2.26
CA ASN A 55 -7.80 -2.24 -1.54
C ASN A 55 -7.29 -1.82 -0.14
N PRO A 56 -7.16 -0.51 0.13
CA PRO A 56 -6.67 -0.01 1.42
C PRO A 56 -7.57 -0.40 2.62
N LEU A 57 -8.83 -0.78 2.35
CA LEU A 57 -9.80 -1.20 3.37
C LEU A 57 -9.76 -2.71 3.67
N ALA A 58 -9.27 -3.53 2.74
CA ALA A 58 -9.27 -5.00 2.89
C ALA A 58 -8.34 -5.47 4.03
N ILE A 59 -7.34 -4.66 4.39
CA ILE A 59 -6.50 -4.97 5.54
C ILE A 59 -7.29 -4.99 6.85
N GLY A 60 -8.34 -4.18 6.98
CA GLY A 60 -9.19 -4.16 8.17
C GLY A 60 -10.03 -5.43 8.33
N GLU A 61 -10.29 -6.15 7.23
CA GLU A 61 -10.97 -7.45 7.24
C GLU A 61 -10.04 -8.55 7.76
N THR A 62 -8.75 -8.48 7.43
CA THR A 62 -7.75 -9.49 7.85
C THR A 62 -7.17 -9.19 9.23
N MET A 63 -6.96 -7.90 9.53
CA MET A 63 -6.37 -7.39 10.76
C MET A 63 -7.31 -6.36 11.37
N LYS A 64 -8.20 -6.82 12.25
CA LYS A 64 -9.28 -5.98 12.81
C LYS A 64 -8.76 -4.64 13.35
N GLY A 65 -9.30 -3.56 12.80
CA GLY A 65 -8.99 -2.17 13.17
C GLY A 65 -7.77 -1.57 12.46
N TRP A 66 -6.96 -2.38 11.77
CA TRP A 66 -5.84 -1.86 10.99
C TRP A 66 -6.34 -1.21 9.71
N THR A 67 -5.61 -0.20 9.25
CA THR A 67 -5.91 0.50 8.00
C THR A 67 -4.65 0.73 7.19
N GLN A 68 -4.80 0.84 5.87
CA GLN A 68 -3.73 1.18 4.95
C GLN A 68 -4.16 2.34 4.06
N ALA A 69 -3.21 3.17 3.64
CA ALA A 69 -3.45 4.26 2.70
C ALA A 69 -2.32 4.31 1.66
N TYR A 70 -2.67 4.76 0.45
CA TYR A 70 -1.74 5.00 -0.64
C TYR A 70 -1.84 6.45 -1.10
N GLU A 71 -0.70 7.00 -1.50
CA GLU A 71 -0.65 8.23 -2.27
C GLU A 71 0.35 8.06 -3.41
N VAL A 72 0.02 8.57 -4.59
CA VAL A 72 0.94 8.64 -5.72
C VAL A 72 1.88 9.82 -5.51
N ILE A 73 3.18 9.61 -5.74
CA ILE A 73 4.26 10.60 -5.54
C ILE A 73 5.20 10.68 -6.73
#